data_AF-A0A536LEX4-F1
#
_entry.id   AF-A0A536LEX4-F1
#
_cell.length_a   1.000
_cell.length_b   1.000
_cell.length_c   1.000
_cell.angle_alpha   90.00
_cell.angle_beta   90.00
_cell.angle_gamma   90.00
#
_symmetry.space_group_name_H-M   'P 1'
#
loop_
_entity.id
_entity.type
_entity.pdbx_description
1 polymer ?
#
loop_
_entity_poly.entity_id
_entity_poly.type
_entity_poly.pdbx_seq_one_letter_code
_entity_poly.pdbx_strand_id
1 'polypeptide(L)'
;MLEKYFERREIKEAIAFAEAGGIAIHRNFDSYHGSTIRGFRREKPFLHVIGLRPNLEAWGRLHGLRPEWIQPERRRRVAHYDIFGPAAEALIDRLKPGA
;
A
#
# COMPACT_ATOMS: atom_id res chain seq x y z
N MET A 1 -8.82 7.89 -10.42
CA MET A 1 -8.79 6.76 -9.48
C MET A 1 -8.89 7.33 -8.07
N LEU A 2 -9.73 6.78 -7.19
CA LEU A 2 -9.89 7.30 -5.83
C LEU A 2 -8.88 6.64 -4.90
N GLU A 3 -8.10 7.46 -4.18
CA GLU A 3 -7.12 7.02 -3.19
C GLU A 3 -7.55 7.48 -1.80
N LYS A 4 -7.39 6.63 -0.78
CA LYS A 4 -7.72 6.98 0.60
C LYS A 4 -6.76 6.34 1.59
N TYR A 5 -6.33 7.11 2.58
CA TYR A 5 -5.51 6.64 3.68
C TYR A 5 -6.35 5.95 4.76
N PHE A 6 -5.80 4.87 5.33
CA PHE A 6 -6.40 4.09 6.40
C PHE A 6 -5.36 3.81 7.49
N GLU A 7 -5.76 4.04 8.74
CA GLU A 7 -4.95 3.73 9.90
C GLU A 7 -4.84 2.23 10.13
N ARG A 8 -3.88 1.85 10.97
CA ARG A 8 -3.57 0.45 11.26
C ARG A 8 -4.79 -0.38 11.70
N ARG A 9 -5.73 0.23 12.43
CA ARG A 9 -6.93 -0.44 12.94
C ARG A 9 -8.04 -0.61 11.88
N GLU A 10 -7.92 0.06 10.73
CA GLU A 10 -8.97 0.17 9.71
C GLU A 10 -8.76 -0.79 8.53
N ILE A 11 -8.17 -1.97 8.78
CA ILE A 11 -7.86 -2.94 7.70
C ILE A 11 -9.13 -3.47 7.01
N LYS A 12 -10.25 -3.61 7.73
CA LYS A 12 -11.48 -4.13 7.14
C LYS A 12 -12.07 -3.11 6.16
N GLU A 13 -12.06 -1.84 6.55
CA GLU A 13 -12.51 -0.69 5.79
C GLU A 13 -11.63 -0.46 4.57
N ALA A 14 -10.30 -0.57 4.74
CA ALA A 14 -9.34 -0.51 3.64
C ALA A 14 -9.60 -1.58 2.58
N ILE A 15 -9.83 -2.83 3.01
CA ILE A 15 -10.16 -3.94 2.08
C ILE A 15 -11.49 -3.67 1.38
N ALA A 16 -12.54 -3.28 2.11
CA ALA A 16 -13.85 -3.01 1.52
C ALA A 16 -13.79 -1.88 0.48
N PHE A 17 -13.04 -0.81 0.77
CA PHE A 17 -12.80 0.29 -0.16
C PHE A 17 -12.06 -0.17 -1.43
N ALA A 18 -11.03 -1.01 -1.25
CA ALA A 18 -10.28 -1.59 -2.35
C ALA A 18 -11.13 -2.53 -3.22
N GLU A 19 -11.97 -3.36 -2.60
CA GLU A 19 -12.89 -4.26 -3.30
C GLU A 19 -13.97 -3.50 -4.10
N ALA A 20 -14.35 -2.30 -3.65
CA ALA A 20 -15.23 -1.39 -4.39
C ALA A 20 -14.53 -0.66 -5.56
N GLY A 21 -13.24 -0.92 -5.79
CA GLY A 21 -12.46 -0.35 -6.89
C GLY A 21 -11.58 0.84 -6.51
N GLY A 22 -11.51 1.21 -5.24
CA GLY A 22 -10.57 2.23 -4.74
C GLY A 22 -9.13 1.71 -4.59
N ILE A 23 -8.21 2.62 -4.31
CA ILE A 23 -6.85 2.32 -3.84
C ILE A 23 -6.74 2.71 -2.37
N ALA A 24 -6.62 1.72 -1.49
CA ALA A 24 -6.48 1.94 -0.05
C ALA A 24 -5.01 1.97 0.34
N ILE A 25 -4.56 3.09 0.89
CA ILE A 25 -3.22 3.25 1.47
C ILE A 25 -3.32 2.95 2.96
N HIS A 26 -3.02 1.72 3.34
CA HIS A 26 -3.20 1.23 4.71
C HIS A 26 -1.87 1.21 5.47
N ARG A 27 -1.84 1.79 6.67
CA ARG A 27 -0.66 1.73 7.55
C ARG A 27 -0.46 0.33 8.09
N ASN A 28 0.61 -0.34 7.65
CA ASN A 28 0.90 -1.70 8.07
C ASN A 28 2.05 -1.79 9.11
N PHE A 29 2.06 -2.91 9.84
CA PHE A 29 2.93 -3.26 10.96
C PHE A 29 4.39 -2.80 10.82
N ASP A 30 4.74 -1.82 11.64
CA ASP A 30 6.09 -1.34 11.97
C ASP A 30 7.06 -2.43 12.51
N SER A 31 6.61 -3.67 12.72
CA SER A 31 7.40 -4.75 13.33
C SER A 31 8.44 -5.38 12.39
N TYR A 32 8.46 -5.03 11.10
CA TYR A 32 9.45 -5.53 10.13
C TYR A 32 10.64 -4.59 9.87
N HIS A 33 10.72 -3.49 10.63
CA HIS A 33 11.82 -2.54 10.51
C HIS A 33 13.18 -3.21 10.71
N GLY A 34 14.12 -2.94 9.79
CA GLY A 34 15.48 -3.48 9.84
C GLY A 34 15.66 -4.84 9.15
N SER A 35 14.59 -5.48 8.66
CA SER A 35 14.70 -6.75 7.92
C SER A 35 14.79 -6.53 6.40
N THR A 36 15.51 -7.37 5.67
CA THR A 36 15.59 -7.26 4.20
C THR A 36 14.49 -8.08 3.53
N ILE A 37 13.96 -7.61 2.40
CA ILE A 37 13.13 -8.39 1.48
C ILE A 37 13.59 -8.14 0.06
N ARG A 38 13.95 -9.20 -0.69
CA ARG A 38 14.43 -9.10 -2.07
C ARG A 38 15.55 -8.05 -2.27
N GLY A 39 16.47 -7.93 -1.31
CA GLY A 39 17.57 -6.96 -1.34
C GLY A 39 17.23 -5.56 -0.85
N PHE A 40 15.97 -5.26 -0.51
CA PHE A 40 15.55 -3.96 0.02
C PHE A 40 15.47 -3.98 1.54
N ARG A 41 16.10 -3.01 2.20
CA ARG A 41 15.96 -2.80 3.64
C ARG A 41 14.58 -2.22 3.92
N ARG A 42 13.83 -2.91 4.76
CA ARG A 42 12.54 -2.44 5.24
C ARG A 42 12.80 -1.34 6.27
N GLU A 43 12.53 -0.10 5.87
CA GLU A 43 12.62 1.08 6.72
C GLU A 43 11.23 1.66 6.98
N LYS A 44 10.98 2.14 8.21
CA LYS A 44 9.71 2.78 8.53
C LYS A 44 9.63 4.14 7.80
N PRO A 45 8.43 4.63 7.46
CA PRO A 45 7.11 4.00 7.66
C PRO A 45 6.80 2.87 6.67
N PHE A 46 5.87 1.98 7.01
CA PHE A 46 5.40 0.88 6.13
C PHE A 46 3.93 1.03 5.75
N LEU A 47 3.64 0.89 4.47
CA LEU A 47 2.30 0.95 3.92
C LEU A 47 2.01 -0.26 3.06
N HIS A 48 0.77 -0.73 3.14
CA HIS A 48 0.17 -1.56 2.11
C HIS A 48 -0.69 -0.69 1.20
N VAL A 49 -0.42 -0.74 -0.10
CA VAL A 49 -1.30 -0.16 -1.12
C VAL A 49 -2.19 -1.27 -1.65
N ILE A 50 -3.45 -1.29 -1.23
CA ILE A 50 -4.39 -2.37 -1.47
C ILE A 50 -5.39 -1.97 -2.55
N GLY A 51 -5.66 -2.86 -3.50
CA GLY A 51 -6.57 -2.59 -4.61
C GLY A 51 -6.88 -3.85 -5.42
N LEU A 52 -7.84 -3.73 -6.34
CA LEU A 52 -7.98 -4.71 -7.42
C LEU A 52 -6.74 -4.66 -8.31
N ARG A 53 -6.27 -5.82 -8.77
CA ARG A 53 -5.02 -5.92 -9.53
C ARG A 53 -4.92 -4.98 -10.74
N PRO A 54 -5.93 -4.85 -11.63
CA PRO A 54 -5.85 -3.90 -12.73
C PRO A 54 -5.69 -2.44 -12.27
N ASN A 55 -6.33 -2.09 -11.15
CA ASN A 55 -6.24 -0.74 -10.58
C ASN A 55 -4.85 -0.51 -9.97
N LEU A 56 -4.29 -1.52 -9.29
CA LEU A 56 -2.93 -1.46 -8.76
C LEU A 56 -1.89 -1.37 -9.87
N GLU A 57 -2.06 -2.07 -10.98
CA GLU A 57 -1.13 -1.95 -12.12
C GLU A 57 -1.13 -0.53 -12.69
N ALA A 58 -2.31 0.06 -12.87
CA ALA A 58 -2.43 1.42 -13.37
C ALA A 58 -1.87 2.44 -12.35
N TRP A 59 -2.21 2.30 -11.07
CA TRP A 59 -1.67 3.12 -10.00
C TRP A 59 -0.15 2.99 -9.92
N GLY A 60 0.36 1.76 -9.92
CA GLY A 60 1.79 1.46 -9.86
C GLY A 60 2.57 2.14 -10.97
N ARG A 61 2.10 2.09 -12.22
CA ARG A 61 2.73 2.78 -13.36
C ARG A 61 2.85 4.29 -13.14
N LEU A 62 1.82 4.93 -12.56
CA LEU A 62 1.86 6.37 -12.24
C LEU A 62 2.88 6.72 -11.16
N HIS A 63 3.20 5.76 -10.29
CA HIS A 63 4.17 5.91 -9.20
C HIS A 63 5.54 5.26 -9.52
N GLY A 64 5.78 4.86 -10.77
CA GLY A 64 7.04 4.24 -11.20
C GLY A 64 7.27 2.80 -10.67
N LEU A 65 6.21 2.13 -10.21
CA LEU A 65 6.26 0.76 -9.72
C LEU A 65 5.97 -0.24 -10.84
N ARG A 66 6.59 -1.42 -10.72
CA ARG A 66 6.42 -2.51 -11.68
C ARG A 66 5.25 -3.42 -11.28
N PRO A 67 4.39 -3.87 -12.21
CA PRO A 67 3.35 -4.86 -11.94
C PRO A 67 3.86 -6.14 -11.25
N GLU A 68 5.07 -6.58 -11.55
CA GLU A 68 5.70 -7.76 -10.95
C GLU A 68 5.98 -7.63 -9.44
N TRP A 69 5.91 -6.42 -8.89
CA TRP A 69 6.05 -6.18 -7.45
C TRP A 69 4.72 -6.34 -6.70
N ILE A 70 3.60 -6.50 -7.41
CA ILE A 70 2.30 -6.76 -6.80
C ILE A 70 2.35 -8.10 -6.08
N GLN A 71 2.09 -8.07 -4.78
CA GLN A 71 1.90 -9.26 -3.98
C GLN A 71 0.55 -9.90 -4.31
N PRO A 72 0.49 -11.24 -4.43
CA PRO A 72 -0.69 -11.93 -4.93
C PRO A 72 -1.90 -11.77 -4.02
N GLU A 73 -3.07 -11.89 -4.63
CA GLU A 73 -4.35 -12.08 -3.95
C GLU A 73 -4.27 -13.38 -3.12
N ARG A 74 -4.03 -13.29 -1.81
CA ARG A 74 -4.02 -14.49 -0.94
C ARG A 74 -5.44 -15.02 -0.75
N ARG A 75 -6.05 -14.79 0.41
CA ARG A 75 -7.43 -15.21 0.72
C ARG A 75 -8.47 -14.13 0.40
N ARG A 76 -8.10 -13.08 -0.33
CA ARG A 76 -8.91 -11.88 -0.59
C ARG A 76 -8.97 -11.62 -2.10
N ARG A 77 -9.96 -10.86 -2.56
CA ARG A 77 -10.09 -10.47 -3.98
C ARG A 77 -9.14 -9.34 -4.39
N VAL A 78 -8.39 -8.79 -3.44
CA VAL A 78 -7.50 -7.65 -3.60
C VAL A 78 -6.04 -8.08 -3.47
N ALA A 79 -5.18 -7.43 -4.24
CA ALA A 79 -3.74 -7.55 -4.20
C ALA A 79 -3.14 -6.35 -3.45
N HIS A 80 -1.81 -6.30 -3.29
CA HIS A 80 -1.16 -5.14 -2.69
C HIS A 80 0.28 -4.89 -3.16
N TYR A 81 0.73 -3.64 -3.04
CA TYR A 81 2.15 -3.30 -2.97
C TYR A 81 2.57 -3.07 -1.52
N ASP A 82 3.82 -3.45 -1.21
CA ASP A 82 4.50 -3.04 0.01
C ASP A 82 5.35 -1.81 -0.30
N ILE A 83 5.05 -0.69 0.36
CA ILE A 83 5.79 0.58 0.22
C ILE A 83 6.42 0.92 1.56
N PHE A 84 7.66 1.39 1.53
CA PHE A 84 8.46 1.64 2.73
C PHE A 84 9.36 2.87 2.59
N GLY A 85 9.84 3.39 3.72
CA GLY A 85 10.79 4.50 3.79
C GLY A 85 10.26 5.80 3.15
N PRO A 86 11.09 6.57 2.44
CA PRO A 86 10.70 7.89 1.90
C PRO A 86 9.49 7.86 0.97
N ALA A 87 9.29 6.79 0.20
CA ALA A 87 8.13 6.66 -0.68
C ALA A 87 6.83 6.48 0.12
N ALA A 88 6.90 5.80 1.27
CA ALA A 88 5.76 5.67 2.17
C ALA A 88 5.48 6.98 2.90
N GLU A 89 6.51 7.70 3.32
CA GLU A 89 6.38 9.01 3.96
C GLU A 89 5.68 10.02 3.04
N ALA A 90 6.11 10.13 1.78
CA ALA A 90 5.48 11.01 0.79
C ALA A 90 3.99 10.67 0.54
N LEU A 91 3.59 9.39 0.63
CA LEU A 91 2.19 8.99 0.52
C LEU A 91 1.36 9.41 1.75
N ILE A 92 1.94 9.31 2.94
CA ILE A 92 1.30 9.76 4.18
C ILE A 92 1.08 11.28 4.11
N ASP A 93 2.11 12.04 3.79
CA ASP A 93 2.05 13.51 3.76
C ASP A 93 1.00 14.01 2.77
N ARG A 94 0.92 13.38 1.58
CA ARG A 94 -0.04 13.76 0.55
C ARG A 94 -1.49 13.45 0.95
N LEU A 95 -1.74 12.31 1.58
CA LEU A 95 -3.10 11.81 1.84
C LEU A 95 -3.61 12.12 3.23
N LYS A 96 -2.73 12.58 4.12
CA LYS A 96 -3.04 12.92 5.50
C LYS A 96 -2.54 14.34 5.82
N PRO A 97 -3.08 15.38 5.16
CA PRO A 97 -2.66 16.75 5.41
C PRO A 97 -2.96 17.14 6.86
N GLY A 98 -1.90 17.39 7.65
CA GLY A 98 -1.97 17.82 9.05
C GLY A 98 -1.53 16.78 10.11
N ALA A 99 -0.83 15.70 9.70
CA ALA A 99 -0.15 14.79 10.63
C ALA A 99 1.19 15.36 11.14
#